data_AF-A0A7W3NIC8-F1
#
_entry.id   AF-A0A7W3NIC8-F1
#
_cell.length_a   1.000
_cell.length_b   1.000
_cell.length_c   1.000
_cell.angle_alpha   90.00
_cell.angle_beta   90.00
_cell.angle_gamma   90.00
#
_symmetry.space_group_name_H-M   'P 1'
#
loop_
_entity.id
_entity.type
_entity.pdbx_description
1 polymer ?
#
loop_
_entity_poly.entity_id
_entity_poly.type
_entity_poly.pdbx_seq_one_letter_code
_entity_poly.pdbx_strand_id
1 'polypeptide(L)'
;MIDIEGLMYFDVEWEHVFLRIRLHDAYRPLAADGLDEDRLALYMLAQRLSLTAGPLRLLDGDFPDRALMAGIAEYNLKQALELVHA
;
A
#
# COMPACT_ATOMS: atom_id res chain seq x y z
N MET A 1 -7.23 1.51 -16.97
CA MET A 1 -6.31 0.86 -16.02
C MET A 1 -5.12 0.37 -16.82
N ILE A 2 -3.91 0.65 -16.35
CA ILE A 2 -2.61 0.20 -16.92
C ILE A 2 -1.79 -0.39 -15.76
N ASP A 3 -0.59 -0.94 -16.01
CA ASP A 3 0.27 -1.53 -14.96
C ASP A 3 -0.44 -2.70 -14.23
N ILE A 4 -0.84 -3.71 -15.02
CA ILE A 4 -1.70 -4.84 -14.59
C ILE A 4 -0.95 -6.15 -14.38
N GLU A 5 0.39 -6.10 -14.30
CA GLU A 5 1.28 -7.25 -14.14
C GLU A 5 1.01 -8.03 -12.84
N GLY A 6 0.40 -7.36 -11.85
CA GLY A 6 -0.03 -7.96 -10.57
C GLY A 6 -1.48 -8.45 -10.53
N LEU A 7 -2.20 -8.48 -11.66
CA LEU A 7 -3.61 -8.89 -11.68
C LEU A 7 -3.78 -10.37 -11.29
N MET A 8 -4.72 -10.63 -10.39
CA MET A 8 -5.04 -11.97 -9.91
C MET A 8 -6.50 -12.05 -9.44
N TYR A 9 -7.04 -13.27 -9.30
CA TYR A 9 -8.29 -13.49 -8.59
C TYR A 9 -8.03 -13.40 -7.09
N PHE A 10 -8.59 -12.41 -6.42
CA PHE A 10 -8.33 -12.11 -5.01
C PHE A 10 -9.52 -11.40 -4.34
N ASP A 11 -9.41 -11.20 -3.03
CA ASP A 11 -10.36 -10.42 -2.24
C ASP A 11 -10.34 -8.94 -2.67
N VAL A 12 -11.53 -8.35 -2.87
CA VAL A 12 -11.70 -7.00 -3.43
C VAL A 12 -11.15 -5.91 -2.50
N GLU A 13 -11.15 -6.17 -1.19
CA GLU A 13 -10.61 -5.30 -0.15
C GLU A 13 -9.13 -4.98 -0.37
N TRP A 14 -8.36 -5.91 -0.97
CA TRP A 14 -6.96 -5.69 -1.31
C TRP A 14 -6.78 -4.49 -2.26
N GLU A 15 -7.61 -4.43 -3.29
CA GLU A 15 -7.60 -3.35 -4.28
C GLU A 15 -8.12 -2.05 -3.67
N HIS A 16 -9.19 -2.10 -2.87
CA HIS A 16 -9.70 -0.90 -2.23
C HIS A 16 -8.70 -0.27 -1.26
N VAL A 17 -7.93 -1.06 -0.51
CA VAL A 17 -6.84 -0.54 0.30
C VAL A 17 -5.78 0.13 -0.58
N PHE A 18 -5.36 -0.52 -1.67
CA PHE A 18 -4.37 0.06 -2.58
C PHE A 18 -4.82 1.42 -3.12
N LEU A 19 -6.08 1.50 -3.58
CA LEU A 19 -6.68 2.73 -4.10
C LEU A 19 -6.80 3.81 -3.03
N ARG A 20 -7.18 3.47 -1.79
CA ARG A 20 -7.20 4.43 -0.66
C ARG A 20 -5.82 5.03 -0.40
N ILE A 21 -4.77 4.20 -0.40
CA ILE A 21 -3.39 4.65 -0.21
C ILE A 21 -2.93 5.55 -1.36
N ARG A 22 -3.35 5.31 -2.60
CA ARG A 22 -2.85 6.08 -3.77
C ARG A 22 -3.65 7.33 -4.08
N LEU A 23 -4.96 7.29 -3.88
CA LEU A 23 -5.88 8.35 -4.32
C LEU A 23 -6.28 9.30 -3.20
N HIS A 24 -6.10 8.91 -1.94
CA HIS A 24 -6.46 9.72 -0.77
C HIS A 24 -7.90 10.25 -0.90
N ASP A 25 -8.09 11.56 -0.89
CA ASP A 25 -9.41 12.22 -0.99
C ASP A 25 -10.15 11.88 -2.29
N ALA A 26 -9.42 11.53 -3.36
CA ALA A 26 -9.99 11.14 -4.64
C ALA A 26 -10.50 9.68 -4.69
N TYR A 27 -10.36 8.90 -3.60
CA TYR A 27 -10.86 7.52 -3.54
C TYR A 27 -12.39 7.44 -3.51
N ARG A 28 -13.08 8.45 -2.95
CA ARG A 28 -14.52 8.37 -2.63
C ARG A 28 -15.42 7.88 -3.78
N PRO A 29 -15.24 8.27 -5.05
CA PRO A 29 -16.05 7.77 -6.16
C PRO A 29 -15.89 6.27 -6.45
N LEU A 30 -14.84 5.63 -5.92
CA LEU A 30 -14.51 4.21 -6.09
C LEU A 30 -14.84 3.38 -4.85
N ALA A 31 -15.50 3.97 -3.83
CA ALA A 31 -15.94 3.22 -2.67
C ALA A 31 -17.02 2.20 -3.06
N ALA A 32 -16.97 1.04 -2.41
CA ALA A 32 -17.96 -0.02 -2.57
C ALA A 32 -18.59 -0.35 -1.20
N ASP A 33 -19.86 -0.73 -1.23
CA ASP A 33 -20.58 -1.20 -0.05
C ASP A 33 -20.24 -2.66 0.25
N GLY A 34 -20.40 -3.07 1.51
CA GLY A 34 -20.27 -4.48 1.93
C GLY A 34 -18.83 -4.99 2.04
N LEU A 35 -17.84 -4.10 2.05
CA LEU A 35 -16.45 -4.46 2.31
C LEU A 35 -16.27 -4.96 3.75
N ASP A 36 -15.47 -6.00 3.92
CA ASP A 36 -15.14 -6.56 5.22
C ASP A 36 -14.07 -5.69 5.93
N GLU A 37 -14.45 -5.07 7.04
CA GLU A 37 -13.57 -4.14 7.77
C GLU A 37 -12.33 -4.83 8.38
N ASP A 38 -12.42 -6.10 8.78
CA ASP A 38 -11.27 -6.84 9.31
C ASP A 38 -10.27 -7.13 8.19
N ARG A 39 -10.76 -7.45 6.99
CA ARG A 39 -9.92 -7.60 5.79
C ARG A 39 -9.30 -6.27 5.37
N LEU A 40 -10.05 -5.18 5.41
CA LEU A 40 -9.53 -3.85 5.12
C LEU A 40 -8.39 -3.47 6.08
N ALA A 41 -8.55 -3.71 7.38
CA ALA A 41 -7.51 -3.46 8.38
C ALA A 41 -6.26 -4.31 8.12
N LEU A 42 -6.44 -5.62 7.91
CA LEU A 42 -5.33 -6.54 7.61
C LEU A 42 -4.59 -6.14 6.33
N TYR A 43 -5.32 -5.85 5.25
CA TYR A 43 -4.71 -5.50 3.97
C TYR A 43 -4.09 -4.10 3.98
N MET A 44 -4.60 -3.16 4.78
CA MET A 44 -3.93 -1.88 5.02
C MET A 44 -2.53 -2.11 5.59
N LEU A 45 -2.42 -2.95 6.63
CA LEU A 45 -1.11 -3.31 7.18
C LEU A 45 -0.22 -4.00 6.14
N ALA A 46 -0.74 -5.01 5.43
CA ALA A 46 0.03 -5.75 4.43
C ALA A 46 0.54 -4.85 3.29
N GLN A 47 -0.29 -3.92 2.79
CA GLN A 47 0.10 -3.00 1.74
C GLN A 47 1.15 -1.98 2.23
N ARG A 48 1.05 -1.48 3.46
CA ARG A 48 2.10 -0.61 4.05
C ARG A 48 3.43 -1.34 4.20
N LEU A 49 3.41 -2.60 4.61
CA LEU A 49 4.62 -3.44 4.67
C LEU A 49 5.21 -3.67 3.28
N SER A 50 4.37 -3.97 2.28
CA SER A 50 4.79 -4.12 0.88
C SER A 50 5.43 -2.84 0.31
N LEU A 51 4.82 -1.68 0.56
CA LEU A 51 5.32 -0.36 0.18
C LEU A 51 6.57 0.07 0.98
N THR A 52 6.89 -0.61 2.07
CA THR A 52 8.19 -0.48 2.76
C THR A 52 9.24 -1.37 2.11
N ALA A 53 8.90 -2.62 1.83
CA ALA A 53 9.83 -3.61 1.28
C ALA A 53 10.29 -3.30 -0.15
N GLY A 54 9.39 -2.78 -1.00
CA GLY A 54 9.71 -2.43 -2.40
C GLY A 54 10.87 -1.43 -2.52
N PRO A 55 10.77 -0.23 -1.91
CA PRO A 55 11.84 0.75 -1.93
C PRO A 55 13.14 0.24 -1.28
N LEU A 56 13.06 -0.53 -0.19
CA LEU A 56 14.25 -1.14 0.42
C LEU A 56 14.97 -2.08 -0.55
N ARG A 57 14.23 -2.91 -1.30
CA ARG A 57 14.80 -3.77 -2.35
C ARG A 57 15.45 -2.97 -3.47
N LEU A 58 14.90 -1.81 -3.84
CA LEU A 58 15.52 -0.92 -4.83
C LEU A 58 16.82 -0.30 -4.30
N LEU A 59 16.91 -0.04 -3.00
CA LEU A 59 18.12 0.48 -2.34
C LEU A 59 19.27 -0.53 -2.26
N ASP A 60 18.97 -1.82 -2.32
CA ASP A 60 19.98 -2.88 -2.48
C ASP A 60 20.65 -2.82 -3.87
N GLY A 61 20.02 -2.15 -4.85
CA GLY A 61 20.55 -1.91 -6.18
C GLY A 61 21.15 -0.51 -6.38
N ASP A 62 21.31 -0.13 -7.64
CA ASP A 62 21.87 1.14 -8.11
C ASP A 62 20.81 2.21 -8.38
N PHE A 63 19.63 2.11 -7.75
CA PHE A 63 18.53 3.06 -7.96
C PHE A 63 19.01 4.50 -7.74
N PRO A 64 18.83 5.41 -8.71
CA PRO A 64 19.53 6.69 -8.72
C PRO A 64 19.09 7.64 -7.60
N ASP A 65 17.79 7.66 -7.27
CA ASP A 65 17.26 8.50 -6.20
C ASP A 65 17.07 7.71 -4.90
N ARG A 66 18.20 7.43 -4.24
CA ARG A 66 18.24 6.66 -2.99
C ARG A 66 17.54 7.39 -1.85
N ALA A 67 17.64 8.71 -1.79
CA ALA A 67 17.02 9.50 -0.71
C ALA A 67 15.49 9.42 -0.80
N LEU A 68 14.94 9.52 -2.02
CA LEU A 68 13.51 9.31 -2.25
C LEU A 68 13.05 7.92 -1.81
N MET A 69 13.75 6.85 -2.22
CA MET A 69 13.38 5.49 -1.84
C MET A 69 13.43 5.27 -0.32
N ALA A 70 14.44 5.82 0.36
CA ALA A 70 14.54 5.75 1.82
C ALA A 70 13.37 6.50 2.49
N GLY A 71 12.99 7.67 1.98
CA GLY A 71 11.85 8.43 2.49
C GLY A 71 10.52 7.70 2.31
N ILE A 72 10.31 7.04 1.16
CA ILE A 72 9.10 6.23 0.91
C ILE A 72 9.04 5.02 1.86
N ALA A 73 10.17 4.33 2.06
CA ALA A 73 10.25 3.21 2.99
C ALA A 73 9.95 3.64 4.43
N GLU A 74 10.60 4.71 4.90
CA GLU A 74 10.42 5.20 6.27
C GLU A 74 8.99 5.66 6.54
N TYR A 75 8.37 6.37 5.59
CA TYR A 75 6.99 6.80 5.72
C TYR A 75 6.02 5.62 5.87
N ASN A 76 6.12 4.62 4.98
CA ASN A 76 5.22 3.47 5.05
C ASN A 76 5.49 2.58 6.27
N LEU A 77 6.73 2.50 6.74
CA LEU A 77 7.08 1.81 7.97
C LEU A 77 6.39 2.45 9.18
N LYS A 78 6.45 3.78 9.31
CA LYS A 78 5.77 4.51 10.39
C LYS A 78 4.26 4.27 10.36
N GLN A 79 3.65 4.34 9.18
CA GLN A 79 2.23 4.05 9.00
C GLN A 79 1.88 2.61 9.37
N ALA A 80 2.73 1.62 9.04
CA ALA A 80 2.52 0.23 9.44
C ALA A 80 2.60 0.05 10.96
N LEU A 81 3.55 0.73 11.63
CA LEU A 81 3.70 0.69 13.09
C LEU A 81 2.52 1.33 13.82
N GLU A 82 1.97 2.42 13.29
CA GLU A 82 0.76 3.05 13.84
C GLU A 82 -0.45 2.11 13.83
N LEU A 83 -0.59 1.26 12.81
CA LEU A 83 -1.71 0.31 12.68
C LEU A 83 -1.66 -0.85 13.69
N VAL A 84 -0.47 -1.22 14.18
CA VAL A 84 -0.31 -2.34 15.14
C VAL A 84 -0.24 -1.88 16.59
N HIS A 85 -0.09 -0.57 16.83
CA HIS A 85 -0.13 0.02 18.17
C HIS A 85 -1.53 0.54 18.56
N ALA A 86 -2.49 0.48 17.63
CA ALA A 86 -3.86 0.96 17.80
C ALA A 86 -4.77 -0.06 18.50
#